data_AF-A0A971EI94-F1
#
_entry.id   AF-A0A971EI94-F1
#
_cell.length_a   1.000
_cell.length_b   1.000
_cell.length_c   1.000
_cell.angle_alpha   90.00
_cell.angle_beta   90.00
_cell.angle_gamma   90.00
#
_symmetry.space_group_name_H-M   'P 1'
#
loop_
_entity.id
_entity.type
_entity.pdbx_description
1 polymer ?
#
loop_
_entity_poly.entity_id
_entity_poly.type
_entity_poly.pdbx_seq_one_letter_code
_entity_poly.pdbx_strand_id
1 'polypeptide(L)'
;MEVYIVSFIVLLLVILATVIRFFGGEMLIAGYNTASREERAYMKEKGIGKFVGNYMYALVAIILAGYLLRRAGVPYAEDISWAVFIVVIIVMLIRVRRFAPPGSLSPQRRRSLWLTLVIVAAVVILVAWNALPAGIELEDNQVTIRGAYGTSFEYSEINQVQLLEELPEISLRTNGISLGPINKGHYQLENGGSVLLFLRNGKPPFIHITFNSDRKPIILNCGEPEATSQLFQDLSARI
;
A
#
# COMPACT_ATOMS: atom_id res chain seq x y z
N MET A 1 3.57 -16.96 -3.08
CA MET A 1 2.40 -16.45 -2.32
C MET A 1 1.70 -15.31 -3.05
N GLU A 2 2.43 -14.31 -3.54
CA GLU A 2 1.92 -13.17 -4.31
C GLU A 2 0.95 -13.55 -5.45
N VAL A 3 1.28 -14.58 -6.25
CA VAL A 3 0.41 -15.10 -7.33
C VAL A 3 -0.99 -15.43 -6.83
N TYR A 4 -1.10 -16.08 -5.68
CA TYR A 4 -2.38 -16.49 -5.11
C TYR A 4 -3.19 -15.28 -4.64
N ILE A 5 -2.52 -14.27 -4.06
CA ILE A 5 -3.15 -13.03 -3.62
C ILE A 5 -3.72 -12.27 -4.83
N VAL A 6 -2.89 -12.05 -5.86
CA VAL A 6 -3.32 -11.34 -7.08
C VAL A 6 -4.44 -12.11 -7.78
N SER A 7 -4.32 -13.44 -7.89
CA SER A 7 -5.35 -14.28 -8.53
C SER A 7 -6.67 -14.22 -7.77
N PHE A 8 -6.63 -14.25 -6.43
CA PHE A 8 -7.82 -14.12 -5.60
C PHE A 8 -8.49 -12.76 -5.78
N ILE A 9 -7.73 -11.66 -5.76
CA ILE A 9 -8.25 -10.30 -5.96
C ILE A 9 -8.89 -10.16 -7.34
N VAL A 10 -8.20 -10.63 -8.38
CA VAL A 10 -8.70 -10.61 -9.76
C VAL A 10 -10.01 -11.39 -9.87
N LEU A 11 -10.05 -12.62 -9.35
CA LEU A 11 -11.24 -13.46 -9.38
C LEU A 11 -12.42 -12.80 -8.65
N LEU A 12 -12.18 -12.27 -7.45
CA LEU A 12 -13.20 -11.57 -6.67
C LEU A 12 -13.76 -10.38 -7.44
N LEU A 13 -12.89 -9.54 -8.01
CA LEU A 13 -13.31 -8.36 -8.78
C LEU A 13 -14.06 -8.74 -10.05
N VAL A 14 -13.66 -9.79 -10.75
CA VAL A 14 -14.38 -10.31 -11.93
C VAL A 14 -15.77 -10.81 -11.54
N ILE A 15 -15.89 -11.57 -10.45
CA ILE A 15 -17.19 -12.05 -9.96
C ILE A 15 -18.09 -10.86 -9.64
N LEU A 16 -17.61 -9.88 -8.86
CA LEU A 16 -18.38 -8.69 -8.51
C LEU A 16 -18.76 -7.87 -9.76
N ALA A 17 -17.83 -7.67 -10.69
CA ALA A 17 -18.08 -6.96 -11.95
C ALA A 17 -19.18 -7.67 -12.77
N THR A 18 -19.14 -8.99 -12.82
CA THR A 18 -20.13 -9.82 -13.52
C THR A 18 -21.50 -9.70 -12.86
N VAL A 19 -21.56 -9.84 -11.54
CA VAL A 19 -22.81 -9.75 -10.76
C VAL A 19 -23.46 -8.37 -10.91
N ILE A 20 -22.69 -7.29 -10.77
CA ILE A 20 -23.19 -5.93 -10.92
C ILE A 20 -23.64 -5.64 -12.36
N ARG A 21 -22.91 -6.13 -13.35
CA ARG A 21 -23.19 -5.83 -14.76
C ARG A 21 -24.38 -6.60 -15.30
N PHE A 22 -24.47 -7.89 -14.99
CA PHE A 22 -25.36 -8.82 -15.70
C PHE A 22 -26.47 -9.41 -14.83
N PHE A 23 -26.27 -9.51 -13.50
CA PHE A 23 -27.17 -10.23 -12.60
C PHE A 23 -27.95 -9.34 -11.63
N GLY A 24 -28.03 -8.02 -11.89
CA GLY A 24 -28.78 -7.09 -11.03
C GLY A 24 -28.13 -6.85 -9.67
N GLY A 25 -26.81 -6.91 -9.61
CA GLY A 25 -26.02 -6.67 -8.39
C GLY A 25 -25.90 -5.19 -7.96
N GLU A 26 -26.75 -4.27 -8.43
CA GLU A 26 -26.57 -2.83 -8.19
C GLU A 26 -26.62 -2.45 -6.70
N MET A 27 -27.21 -3.29 -5.85
CA MET A 27 -27.20 -3.12 -4.39
C MET A 27 -25.79 -3.19 -3.76
N LEU A 28 -24.78 -3.66 -4.50
CA LEU A 28 -23.37 -3.62 -4.09
C LEU A 28 -22.73 -2.25 -4.36
N ILE A 29 -23.40 -1.37 -5.11
CA ILE A 29 -22.89 -0.03 -5.45
C ILE A 29 -23.23 0.91 -4.29
N ALA A 30 -22.20 1.46 -3.66
CA ALA A 30 -22.36 2.49 -2.64
C ALA A 30 -23.11 3.70 -3.21
N GLY A 31 -24.15 4.16 -2.49
CA GLY A 31 -25.04 5.22 -2.94
C GLY A 31 -26.26 4.74 -3.73
N TYR A 32 -26.23 3.56 -4.35
CA TYR A 32 -27.44 2.88 -4.85
C TYR A 32 -28.17 2.17 -3.71
N ASN A 33 -27.41 1.48 -2.85
CA ASN A 33 -27.94 0.77 -1.69
C ASN A 33 -28.64 1.66 -0.65
N THR A 34 -28.26 2.94 -0.56
CA THR A 34 -28.85 3.92 0.36
C THR A 34 -29.89 4.84 -0.30
N ALA A 35 -30.07 4.73 -1.62
CA ALA A 35 -31.05 5.52 -2.36
C ALA A 35 -32.50 5.01 -2.16
N SER A 36 -33.47 5.90 -2.40
CA SER A 36 -34.89 5.55 -2.39
C SER A 36 -35.24 4.59 -3.54
N ARG A 37 -36.43 3.97 -3.50
CA ARG A 37 -36.88 3.08 -4.58
C ARG A 37 -36.96 3.79 -5.93
N GLU A 38 -37.43 5.03 -5.95
CA GLU A 38 -37.54 5.86 -7.14
C GLU A 38 -36.16 6.23 -7.70
N GLU A 39 -35.24 6.67 -6.83
CA GLU A 39 -33.86 6.97 -7.20
C GLU A 39 -33.13 5.74 -7.76
N ARG A 40 -33.35 4.56 -7.17
CA ARG A 40 -32.80 3.28 -7.66
C ARG A 40 -33.32 2.94 -9.04
N ALA A 41 -34.64 3.05 -9.26
CA ALA A 41 -35.24 2.80 -10.58
C ALA A 41 -34.63 3.72 -11.64
N TYR A 42 -34.50 5.01 -11.34
CA TYR A 42 -33.85 6.01 -12.20
C TYR A 42 -32.40 5.64 -12.54
N MET A 43 -31.59 5.30 -11.54
CA MET A 43 -30.18 4.91 -11.74
C MET A 43 -30.04 3.63 -12.55
N LYS A 44 -30.93 2.64 -12.29
CA LYS A 44 -30.97 1.37 -13.00
C LYS A 44 -31.33 1.56 -14.47
N GLU A 45 -32.37 2.33 -14.75
CA GLU A 45 -32.81 2.66 -16.12
C GLU A 45 -31.68 3.35 -16.90
N LYS A 46 -30.96 4.29 -16.27
CA LYS A 46 -29.79 4.93 -16.89
C LYS A 46 -28.61 3.98 -17.13
N GLY A 47 -28.62 2.77 -16.55
CA GLY A 47 -27.59 1.76 -16.76
C GLY A 47 -26.37 1.88 -15.84
N ILE A 48 -26.57 2.28 -14.57
CA ILE A 48 -25.48 2.39 -13.59
C ILE A 48 -24.72 1.06 -13.40
N GLY A 49 -25.42 -0.08 -13.38
CA GLY A 49 -24.80 -1.41 -13.24
C GLY A 49 -23.85 -1.74 -14.38
N LYS A 50 -24.29 -1.52 -15.63
CA LYS A 50 -23.45 -1.68 -16.83
C LYS A 50 -22.20 -0.81 -16.77
N PHE A 51 -22.36 0.44 -16.32
CA PHE A 51 -21.27 1.40 -16.17
C PHE A 51 -20.26 0.96 -15.10
N VAL A 52 -20.71 0.68 -13.88
CA VAL A 52 -19.83 0.29 -12.77
C VAL A 52 -19.12 -1.02 -13.07
N GLY A 53 -19.85 -2.03 -13.56
CA GLY A 53 -19.24 -3.31 -13.93
C GLY A 53 -18.18 -3.19 -15.03
N ASN A 54 -18.37 -2.32 -16.02
CA ASN A 54 -17.33 -2.02 -17.03
C ASN A 54 -16.05 -1.42 -16.42
N TYR A 55 -16.20 -0.46 -15.50
CA TYR A 55 -15.04 0.09 -14.80
C TYR A 55 -14.33 -0.96 -13.97
N MET A 56 -15.08 -1.85 -13.30
CA MET A 56 -14.46 -2.96 -12.55
C MET A 56 -13.67 -3.91 -13.46
N TYR A 57 -14.17 -4.25 -14.65
CA TYR A 57 -13.38 -5.01 -15.62
C TYR A 57 -12.13 -4.27 -16.08
N ALA A 58 -12.21 -2.95 -16.28
CA ALA A 58 -11.03 -2.16 -16.62
C ALA A 58 -9.99 -2.18 -15.48
N LEU A 59 -10.43 -2.08 -14.22
CA LEU A 59 -9.56 -2.19 -13.05
C LEU A 59 -8.91 -3.58 -12.94
N VAL A 60 -9.66 -4.65 -13.22
CA VAL A 60 -9.10 -6.01 -13.32
C VAL A 60 -8.02 -6.09 -14.40
N ALA A 61 -8.30 -5.57 -15.59
CA ALA A 61 -7.35 -5.59 -16.69
C ALA A 61 -6.06 -4.83 -16.35
N ILE A 62 -6.18 -3.69 -15.64
CA ILE A 62 -5.02 -2.91 -15.17
C ILE A 62 -4.17 -3.72 -14.19
N ILE A 63 -4.78 -4.26 -13.13
CA ILE A 63 -4.06 -5.08 -12.11
C ILE A 63 -3.37 -6.26 -12.78
N LEU A 64 -4.09 -7.00 -13.63
CA LEU A 64 -3.56 -8.17 -14.30
C LEU A 64 -2.41 -7.79 -15.26
N ALA A 65 -2.56 -6.71 -16.03
CA ALA A 65 -1.50 -6.23 -16.92
C ALA A 65 -0.25 -5.82 -16.13
N GLY A 66 -0.40 -5.05 -15.05
CA GLY A 66 0.73 -4.65 -14.19
C GLY A 66 1.48 -5.84 -13.63
N TYR A 67 0.75 -6.82 -13.09
CA TYR A 67 1.32 -8.05 -12.54
C TYR A 67 2.05 -8.87 -13.63
N LEU A 68 1.43 -9.08 -14.79
CA LEU A 68 2.05 -9.85 -15.89
C LEU A 68 3.28 -9.15 -16.46
N LEU A 69 3.25 -7.82 -16.62
CA LEU A 69 4.39 -7.04 -17.08
C LEU A 69 5.55 -7.08 -16.07
N ARG A 70 5.25 -7.01 -14.77
CA ARG A 70 6.26 -7.19 -13.72
C ARG A 70 6.91 -8.56 -13.80
N ARG A 71 6.11 -9.62 -14.01
CA ARG A 71 6.61 -10.99 -14.23
C ARG A 71 7.43 -11.14 -15.51
N ALA A 72 7.14 -10.35 -16.54
CA ALA A 72 7.93 -10.28 -17.77
C ALA A 72 9.22 -9.46 -17.62
N GLY A 73 9.53 -8.96 -16.42
CA GLY A 73 10.77 -8.23 -16.13
C GLY A 73 10.69 -6.72 -16.29
N VAL A 74 9.50 -6.14 -16.56
CA VAL A 74 9.34 -4.69 -16.66
C VAL A 74 9.41 -4.06 -15.26
N PRO A 75 10.41 -3.21 -14.97
CA PRO A 75 10.52 -2.56 -13.67
C PRO A 75 9.33 -1.65 -13.39
N TYR A 76 8.89 -1.59 -12.14
CA TYR A 76 7.79 -0.72 -11.65
C TYR A 76 6.42 -0.92 -12.33
N ALA A 77 6.24 -1.92 -13.20
CA ALA A 77 4.98 -2.10 -13.92
C ALA A 77 3.76 -2.28 -12.99
N GLU A 78 3.95 -2.99 -11.88
CA GLU A 78 2.90 -3.16 -10.88
C GLU A 78 2.60 -1.85 -10.13
N ASP A 79 3.62 -1.10 -9.70
CA ASP A 79 3.45 0.21 -9.06
C ASP A 79 2.71 1.20 -9.97
N ILE A 80 3.09 1.23 -11.25
CA ILE A 80 2.45 2.06 -12.29
C ILE A 80 1.00 1.62 -12.47
N SER A 81 0.73 0.31 -12.52
CA SER A 81 -0.63 -0.23 -12.58
C SER A 81 -1.48 0.23 -11.39
N TRP A 82 -0.95 0.21 -10.17
CA TRP A 82 -1.64 0.73 -8.99
C TRP A 82 -1.91 2.24 -9.09
N ALA A 83 -0.98 3.03 -9.63
CA ALA A 83 -1.21 4.45 -9.88
C ALA A 83 -2.33 4.67 -10.92
N VAL A 84 -2.31 3.94 -12.02
CA VAL A 84 -3.36 3.99 -13.07
C VAL A 84 -4.71 3.53 -12.52
N PHE A 85 -4.73 2.49 -11.68
CA PHE A 85 -5.92 2.00 -10.99
C PHE A 85 -6.59 3.13 -10.17
N ILE A 86 -5.81 3.89 -9.40
CA ILE A 86 -6.30 5.06 -8.65
C ILE A 86 -6.88 6.13 -9.59
N VAL A 87 -6.18 6.46 -10.68
CA VAL A 87 -6.65 7.43 -11.67
C VAL A 87 -7.98 6.99 -12.28
N VAL A 88 -8.12 5.70 -12.62
CA VAL A 88 -9.37 5.15 -13.17
C VAL A 88 -10.49 5.20 -12.15
N ILE A 89 -10.23 4.94 -10.86
CA ILE A 89 -11.23 5.14 -9.79
C ILE A 89 -11.66 6.61 -9.72
N ILE A 90 -10.73 7.57 -9.74
CA ILE A 90 -11.07 9.00 -9.69
C ILE A 90 -11.93 9.38 -10.89
N VAL A 91 -11.54 8.97 -12.10
CA VAL A 91 -12.30 9.20 -13.33
C VAL A 91 -13.69 8.55 -13.24
N MET A 92 -13.79 7.34 -12.71
CA MET A 92 -15.06 6.65 -12.46
C MET A 92 -15.95 7.45 -11.50
N LEU A 93 -15.41 7.91 -10.37
CA LEU A 93 -16.14 8.68 -9.35
C LEU A 93 -16.62 10.04 -9.88
N ILE A 94 -15.91 10.64 -10.83
CA ILE A 94 -16.38 11.85 -11.54
C ILE A 94 -17.50 11.47 -12.50
N ARG A 95 -17.29 10.45 -13.35
CA ARG A 95 -18.25 10.08 -14.40
C ARG A 95 -19.51 9.42 -13.87
N VAL A 96 -19.47 8.75 -12.71
CA VAL A 96 -20.66 8.14 -12.08
C VAL A 96 -21.68 9.20 -11.67
N ARG A 97 -21.26 10.47 -11.50
CA ARG A 97 -22.17 11.58 -11.17
C ARG A 97 -23.26 11.79 -12.22
N ARG A 98 -23.07 11.37 -13.47
CA ARG A 98 -24.11 11.46 -14.53
C ARG A 98 -25.35 10.59 -14.25
N PHE A 99 -25.23 9.64 -13.33
CA PHE A 99 -26.33 8.79 -12.86
C PHE A 99 -27.02 9.38 -11.61
N ALA A 100 -26.59 10.53 -11.09
CA ALA A 100 -27.24 11.13 -9.94
C ALA A 100 -28.71 11.46 -10.26
N PRO A 101 -29.67 11.01 -9.43
CA PRO A 101 -31.06 11.44 -9.49
C PRO A 101 -31.19 12.98 -9.41
N PRO A 102 -32.17 13.57 -10.11
CA PRO A 102 -32.44 15.01 -10.02
C PRO A 102 -33.00 15.38 -8.63
N GLY A 103 -32.72 16.60 -8.17
CA GLY A 103 -33.18 17.12 -6.88
C GLY A 103 -32.05 17.41 -5.90
N SER A 104 -32.41 17.94 -4.72
CA SER A 104 -31.44 18.19 -3.64
C SER A 104 -31.03 16.88 -2.97
N LEU A 105 -29.76 16.80 -2.56
CA LEU A 105 -29.26 15.64 -1.82
C LEU A 105 -30.01 15.51 -0.50
N SER A 106 -30.59 14.33 -0.24
CA SER A 106 -31.15 14.04 1.08
C SER A 106 -30.08 14.19 2.18
N PRO A 107 -30.45 14.59 3.41
CA PRO A 107 -29.48 14.72 4.50
C PRO A 107 -28.68 13.44 4.75
N GLN A 108 -29.31 12.27 4.59
CA GLN A 108 -28.66 10.96 4.71
C GLN A 108 -27.59 10.74 3.63
N ARG A 109 -27.89 11.08 2.38
CA ARG A 109 -26.95 10.97 1.25
C ARG A 109 -25.77 11.93 1.40
N ARG A 110 -26.03 13.15 1.87
CA ARG A 110 -24.98 14.13 2.19
C ARG A 110 -24.03 13.62 3.27
N ARG A 111 -24.56 13.02 4.35
CA ARG A 111 -23.74 12.40 5.41
C ARG A 111 -22.89 11.25 4.89
N SER A 112 -23.47 10.36 4.05
CA SER A 112 -22.74 9.24 3.45
C SER A 112 -21.60 9.69 2.54
N LEU A 113 -21.79 10.75 1.74
CA LEU A 113 -20.73 11.34 0.91
C LEU A 113 -19.61 11.93 1.76
N TRP A 114 -19.95 12.69 2.81
CA TRP A 114 -18.96 13.22 3.75
C TRP A 114 -18.16 12.12 4.44
N LEU A 115 -18.83 11.06 4.92
CA LEU A 115 -18.15 9.92 5.53
C LEU A 115 -17.19 9.24 4.54
N THR A 116 -17.63 9.06 3.29
CA THR A 116 -16.77 8.50 2.24
C THR A 116 -15.53 9.37 2.01
N LEU A 117 -15.68 10.69 1.95
CA LEU A 117 -14.56 11.63 1.80
C LEU A 117 -13.59 11.56 2.97
N VAL A 118 -14.10 11.50 4.20
CA VAL A 118 -13.28 11.37 5.43
C VAL A 118 -12.48 10.06 5.42
N ILE A 119 -13.12 8.94 5.05
CA ILE A 119 -12.44 7.64 4.96
C ILE A 119 -11.34 7.68 3.90
N VAL A 120 -11.62 8.24 2.71
CA VAL A 120 -10.62 8.39 1.65
C VAL A 120 -9.45 9.25 2.12
N ALA A 121 -9.70 10.39 2.76
CA ALA A 121 -8.66 11.25 3.29
C ALA A 121 -7.82 10.54 4.36
N ALA A 122 -8.46 9.80 5.28
CA ALA A 122 -7.77 9.03 6.31
C ALA A 122 -6.85 7.96 5.71
N VAL A 123 -7.30 7.24 4.68
CA VAL A 123 -6.48 6.24 3.96
C VAL A 123 -5.29 6.91 3.27
N VAL A 124 -5.49 8.04 2.60
CA VAL A 124 -4.39 8.79 1.95
C VAL A 124 -3.35 9.24 2.97
N ILE A 125 -3.79 9.80 4.11
CA ILE A 125 -2.91 10.22 5.20
C ILE A 125 -2.14 9.03 5.77
N LEU A 126 -2.82 7.89 6.00
CA LEU A 126 -2.19 6.68 6.51
C LEU A 126 -1.09 6.15 5.57
N VAL A 127 -1.36 6.09 4.27
CA VAL A 127 -0.39 5.67 3.26
C VAL A 127 0.78 6.64 3.20
N ALA A 128 0.51 7.95 3.18
CA ALA A 128 1.56 8.98 3.17
C ALA A 128 2.47 8.89 4.40
N TRP A 129 1.88 8.74 5.60
CA TRP A 129 2.65 8.58 6.85
C TRP A 129 3.52 7.32 6.84
N ASN A 130 3.01 6.21 6.29
CA ASN A 130 3.79 5.00 6.09
C ASN A 130 4.90 5.18 5.04
N ALA A 131 4.75 6.04 4.05
CA ALA A 131 5.78 6.31 3.05
C ALA A 131 6.86 7.31 3.50
N LEU A 132 6.63 8.08 4.57
CA LEU A 132 7.63 9.02 5.10
C LEU A 132 8.90 8.29 5.59
N PRO A 133 10.10 8.92 5.46
CA PRO A 133 11.32 8.39 6.05
C PRO A 133 11.16 8.14 7.56
N ALA A 134 11.80 7.09 8.06
CA ALA A 134 11.92 6.92 9.50
C ALA A 134 12.91 7.96 10.03
N GLY A 135 12.59 8.61 11.14
CA GLY A 135 13.56 9.44 11.86
C GLY A 135 14.47 8.53 12.67
N ILE A 136 15.79 8.73 12.63
CA ILE A 136 16.72 7.93 13.43
C ILE A 136 17.41 8.90 14.40
N GLU A 137 17.22 8.63 15.68
CA GLU A 137 17.76 9.44 16.77
C GLU A 137 18.72 8.59 17.59
N LEU A 138 19.95 9.07 17.72
CA LEU A 138 20.99 8.47 18.55
C LEU A 138 21.02 9.21 19.88
N GLU A 139 20.34 8.64 20.87
CA GLU A 139 20.32 9.17 22.24
C GLU A 139 21.57 8.67 23.00
N ASP A 140 21.74 9.09 24.25
CA ASP A 140 22.94 8.79 25.04
C ASP A 140 23.13 7.28 25.27
N ASN A 141 22.05 6.53 25.55
CA ASN A 141 22.11 5.11 25.88
C ASN A 141 21.36 4.18 24.89
N GLN A 142 20.60 4.75 23.95
CA GLN A 142 19.75 4.00 23.04
C GLN A 142 19.68 4.62 21.64
N VAL A 143 19.25 3.79 20.69
CA VAL A 143 18.83 4.19 19.34
C VAL A 143 17.32 4.18 19.29
N THR A 144 16.72 5.25 18.77
CA THR A 144 15.28 5.36 18.52
C THR A 144 15.02 5.55 17.03
N ILE A 145 14.34 4.58 16.42
CA ILE A 145 13.80 4.68 15.06
C ILE A 145 12.33 5.10 15.16
N ARG A 146 12.00 6.31 14.71
CA ARG A 146 10.66 6.90 14.73
C ARG A 146 9.85 6.60 13.47
N GLY A 147 8.53 6.77 13.59
CA GLY A 147 7.57 6.64 12.49
C GLY A 147 6.91 5.27 12.46
N ALA A 148 6.28 4.93 11.32
CA ALA A 148 5.66 3.62 11.15
C ALA A 148 6.69 2.50 11.34
N TYR A 149 6.32 1.47 12.11
CA TYR A 149 7.18 0.38 12.59
C TYR A 149 8.31 0.81 13.52
N GLY A 150 8.23 2.03 14.07
CA GLY A 150 9.24 2.57 14.96
C GLY A 150 9.58 1.65 16.14
N THR A 151 10.84 1.70 16.54
CA THR A 151 11.42 0.78 17.52
C THR A 151 12.61 1.44 18.21
N SER A 152 12.83 1.09 19.49
CA SER A 152 13.98 1.57 20.26
C SER A 152 14.74 0.39 20.85
N PHE A 153 16.06 0.53 21.00
CA PHE A 153 16.96 -0.47 21.56
C PHE A 153 18.20 0.18 22.15
N GLU A 154 18.70 -0.35 23.25
CA GLU A 154 19.95 0.10 23.86
C GLU A 154 21.17 -0.32 23.02
N TYR A 155 22.27 0.44 23.11
CA TYR A 155 23.52 0.04 22.45
C TYR A 155 24.03 -1.32 22.98
N SER A 156 23.79 -1.61 24.25
CA SER A 156 24.12 -2.87 24.93
C SER A 156 23.40 -4.10 24.35
N GLU A 157 22.25 -3.92 23.70
CA GLU A 157 21.50 -5.00 23.05
C GLU A 157 22.10 -5.39 21.69
N ILE A 158 22.94 -4.54 21.11
CA ILE A 158 23.49 -4.75 19.76
C ILE A 158 24.60 -5.79 19.83
N ASN A 159 24.48 -6.83 19.01
CA ASN A 159 25.55 -7.81 18.80
C ASN A 159 26.53 -7.31 17.75
N GLN A 160 26.01 -6.78 16.64
CA GLN A 160 26.83 -6.35 15.52
C GLN A 160 26.11 -5.34 14.63
N VAL A 161 26.88 -4.36 14.13
CA VAL A 161 26.49 -3.46 13.05
C VAL A 161 27.43 -3.67 11.87
N GLN A 162 26.89 -3.84 10.66
CA GLN A 162 27.66 -4.01 9.43
C GLN A 162 27.10 -3.15 8.29
N LEU A 163 27.97 -2.71 7.39
CA LEU A 163 27.56 -2.22 6.08
C LEU A 163 27.41 -3.40 5.11
N LEU A 164 26.30 -3.42 4.39
CA LEU A 164 26.04 -4.35 3.30
C LEU A 164 26.05 -3.59 1.98
N GLU A 165 26.70 -4.16 0.96
CA GLU A 165 26.62 -3.69 -0.43
C GLU A 165 25.42 -4.28 -1.19
N GLU A 166 24.88 -5.40 -0.68
CA GLU A 166 23.73 -6.08 -1.26
C GLU A 166 22.72 -6.46 -0.17
N LEU A 167 21.42 -6.40 -0.49
CA LEU A 167 20.37 -6.83 0.41
C LEU A 167 20.26 -8.36 0.40
N PRO A 168 19.97 -9.00 1.55
CA PRO A 168 19.60 -10.41 1.56
C PRO A 168 18.33 -10.63 0.74
N GLU A 169 18.21 -11.80 0.12
CA GLU A 169 17.04 -12.14 -0.69
C GLU A 169 15.77 -12.15 0.16
N ILE A 170 14.80 -11.33 -0.24
CA ILE A 170 13.52 -11.14 0.43
C ILE A 170 12.50 -12.08 -0.22
N SER A 171 11.91 -12.96 0.58
CA SER A 171 10.86 -13.87 0.11
C SER A 171 9.47 -13.27 0.18
N LEU A 172 9.16 -12.55 1.26
CA LEU A 172 7.81 -12.03 1.50
C LEU A 172 7.80 -10.79 2.39
N ARG A 173 7.01 -9.78 1.98
CA ARG A 173 6.56 -8.73 2.90
C ARG A 173 5.41 -9.25 3.76
N THR A 174 5.64 -9.42 5.07
CA THR A 174 4.60 -9.94 5.98
C THR A 174 3.71 -8.82 6.53
N ASN A 175 4.27 -7.62 6.72
CA ASN A 175 3.52 -6.43 7.12
C ASN A 175 4.36 -5.19 6.80
N GLY A 176 3.86 -4.23 6.03
CA GLY A 176 4.70 -3.10 5.62
C GLY A 176 4.19 -2.38 4.39
N ILE A 177 4.97 -1.39 3.96
CA ILE A 177 4.87 -0.75 2.66
C ILE A 177 6.06 -1.18 1.78
N SER A 178 5.75 -1.44 0.52
CA SER A 178 6.69 -1.60 -0.59
C SER A 178 6.09 -0.76 -1.70
N LEU A 179 6.69 0.40 -1.96
CA LEU A 179 6.21 1.40 -2.90
C LEU A 179 7.40 1.92 -3.70
N GLY A 180 7.53 1.47 -4.94
CA GLY A 180 8.72 1.73 -5.74
C GLY A 180 10.00 1.32 -4.99
N PRO A 181 10.96 2.24 -4.75
CA PRO A 181 12.21 1.89 -4.08
C PRO A 181 12.09 1.78 -2.55
N ILE A 182 10.99 2.26 -1.96
CA ILE A 182 10.81 2.31 -0.50
C ILE A 182 10.30 0.96 0.01
N ASN A 183 11.01 0.36 0.96
CA ASN A 183 10.58 -0.87 1.65
C ASN A 183 10.68 -0.66 3.16
N LYS A 184 9.54 -0.60 3.84
CA LYS A 184 9.48 -0.39 5.30
C LYS A 184 8.49 -1.32 5.98
N GLY A 185 8.90 -1.96 7.07
CA GLY A 185 8.08 -2.89 7.84
C GLY A 185 8.73 -4.26 8.02
N HIS A 186 7.93 -5.28 8.35
CA HIS A 186 8.35 -6.65 8.55
C HIS A 186 8.41 -7.46 7.25
N TYR A 187 9.54 -8.11 7.06
CA TYR A 187 9.83 -8.95 5.90
C TYR A 187 10.37 -10.30 6.33
N GLN A 188 10.19 -11.29 5.47
CA GLN A 188 10.77 -12.62 5.55
C GLN A 188 11.82 -12.74 4.45
N LEU A 189 12.93 -13.39 4.80
CA LEU A 189 14.04 -13.70 3.90
C LEU A 189 13.85 -15.10 3.30
N GLU A 190 14.54 -15.39 2.20
CA GLU A 190 14.49 -16.73 1.55
C GLU A 190 15.03 -17.85 2.45
N ASN A 191 15.99 -17.53 3.34
CA ASN A 191 16.51 -18.49 4.32
C ASN A 191 15.56 -18.76 5.51
N GLY A 192 14.32 -18.24 5.48
CA GLY A 192 13.32 -18.37 6.54
C GLY A 192 13.45 -17.34 7.67
N GLY A 193 14.54 -16.57 7.71
CA GLY A 193 14.75 -15.49 8.67
C GLY A 193 13.72 -14.36 8.53
N SER A 194 13.51 -13.61 9.61
CA SER A 194 12.65 -12.41 9.61
C SER A 194 13.47 -11.17 9.88
N VAL A 195 13.19 -10.09 9.16
CA VAL A 195 13.90 -8.81 9.27
C VAL A 195 12.91 -7.66 9.35
N LEU A 196 13.29 -6.59 10.05
CA LEU A 196 12.58 -5.32 10.01
C LEU A 196 13.35 -4.36 9.08
N LEU A 197 12.68 -3.88 8.03
CA LEU A 197 13.27 -3.00 7.02
C LEU A 197 12.87 -1.54 7.25
N PHE A 198 13.82 -0.64 7.04
CA PHE A 198 13.61 0.82 6.91
C PHE A 198 14.41 1.34 5.71
N LEU A 199 14.09 0.85 4.51
CA LEU A 199 14.77 1.20 3.27
C LEU A 199 14.07 2.37 2.58
N ARG A 200 14.84 3.41 2.25
CA ARG A 200 14.42 4.52 1.39
C ARG A 200 14.59 4.20 -0.09
N ASN A 201 15.61 3.40 -0.42
CA ASN A 201 15.79 2.84 -1.74
C ASN A 201 16.52 1.49 -1.67
N GLY A 202 16.59 0.79 -2.81
CA GLY A 202 17.37 -0.44 -2.96
C GLY A 202 18.81 -0.19 -3.41
N LYS A 203 19.42 0.95 -3.06
CA LYS A 203 20.82 1.27 -3.41
C LYS A 203 21.71 1.19 -2.16
N PRO A 204 22.91 0.60 -2.28
CA PRO A 204 23.85 0.52 -1.18
C PRO A 204 24.46 1.89 -0.82
N PRO A 205 25.10 1.98 0.36
CA PRO A 205 25.21 0.92 1.36
C PRO A 205 23.93 0.76 2.19
N PHE A 206 23.81 -0.37 2.87
CA PHE A 206 22.75 -0.66 3.84
C PHE A 206 23.37 -0.94 5.21
N ILE A 207 22.72 -0.50 6.28
CA ILE A 207 23.15 -0.83 7.65
C ILE A 207 22.36 -2.05 8.11
N HIS A 208 23.06 -3.10 8.51
CA HIS A 208 22.49 -4.30 9.12
C HIS A 208 22.84 -4.34 10.61
N ILE A 209 21.82 -4.41 11.45
CA ILE A 209 21.94 -4.45 12.91
C ILE A 209 21.38 -5.80 13.39
N THR A 210 22.21 -6.53 14.12
CA THR A 210 21.83 -7.76 14.81
C THR A 210 21.92 -7.58 16.32
N PHE A 211 21.15 -8.36 17.06
CA PHE A 211 21.01 -8.22 18.51
C PHE A 211 21.51 -9.44 19.25
N ASN A 212 21.89 -9.26 20.51
CA ASN A 212 22.31 -10.34 21.42
C ASN A 212 21.13 -11.24 21.84
N SER A 213 19.89 -10.79 21.65
CA SER A 213 18.65 -11.50 21.94
C SER A 213 17.97 -12.03 20.68
N ASP A 214 16.86 -12.77 20.83
CA ASP A 214 16.03 -13.28 19.72
C ASP A 214 15.25 -12.17 18.96
N ARG A 215 15.65 -10.91 19.11
CA ARG A 215 15.08 -9.77 18.41
C ARG A 215 15.37 -9.86 16.91
N LYS A 216 14.36 -9.52 16.10
CA LYS A 216 14.51 -9.47 14.63
C LYS A 216 15.62 -8.49 14.24
N PRO A 217 16.56 -8.89 13.36
CA PRO A 217 17.51 -7.97 12.78
C PRO A 217 16.84 -6.79 12.07
N ILE A 218 17.56 -5.67 12.00
CA ILE A 218 17.11 -4.46 11.31
C ILE A 218 18.03 -4.19 10.13
N ILE A 219 17.46 -3.89 8.96
CA ILE A 219 18.21 -3.36 7.82
C ILE A 219 17.62 -2.01 7.41
N LEU A 220 18.45 -0.99 7.29
CA LEU A 220 18.03 0.37 6.99
C LEU A 220 19.00 1.11 6.07
N ASN A 221 18.52 2.19 5.43
CA ASN A 221 19.39 3.17 4.78
C ASN A 221 18.82 4.61 4.80
N CYS A 222 19.74 5.56 4.64
CA CYS A 222 19.56 7.01 4.51
C CYS A 222 18.71 7.48 3.32
N GLY A 223 18.70 6.68 2.25
CA GLY A 223 18.37 7.13 0.90
C GLY A 223 19.59 7.69 0.17
N GLU A 224 20.42 8.49 0.85
CA GLU A 224 21.72 8.92 0.35
C GLU A 224 22.86 8.04 0.92
N PRO A 225 23.82 7.60 0.09
CA PRO A 225 24.92 6.77 0.54
C PRO A 225 25.76 7.41 1.65
N GLU A 226 26.12 8.68 1.50
CA GLU A 226 26.93 9.44 2.47
C GLU A 226 26.23 9.52 3.83
N ALA A 227 24.93 9.82 3.85
CA ALA A 227 24.14 9.86 5.08
C ALA A 227 24.07 8.48 5.76
N THR A 228 24.01 7.41 4.96
CA THR A 228 23.99 6.04 5.47
C THR A 228 25.33 5.65 6.09
N SER A 229 26.43 6.00 5.42
CA SER A 229 27.79 5.78 5.92
C SER A 229 28.07 6.59 7.19
N GLN A 230 27.61 7.85 7.26
CA GLN A 230 27.73 8.67 8.46
C GLN A 230 26.98 8.03 9.63
N LEU A 231 25.72 7.63 9.43
CA LEU A 231 24.94 6.96 10.45
C LEU A 231 25.61 5.67 10.95
N PHE A 232 26.24 4.91 10.05
CA PHE A 232 26.99 3.71 10.42
C PHE A 232 28.19 4.02 11.31
N GLN A 233 28.95 5.06 10.98
CA GLN A 233 30.08 5.51 11.80
C GLN A 233 29.61 5.96 13.19
N ASP A 234 28.54 6.75 13.24
CA ASP A 234 27.98 7.26 14.50
C ASP A 234 27.44 6.13 15.39
N LEU A 235 26.81 5.11 14.80
CA LEU A 235 26.38 3.90 15.51
C LEU A 235 27.58 3.09 16.03
N SER A 236 28.58 2.88 15.18
CA SER A 236 29.76 2.07 15.53
C SER A 236 30.62 2.70 16.61
N ALA A 237 30.60 4.02 16.75
CA ALA A 237 31.34 4.73 17.80
C ALA A 237 30.68 4.62 19.20
N ARG A 238 29.45 4.11 19.29
CA ARG A 238 28.66 4.05 20.52
C ARG A 238 28.47 2.62 21.07
N ILE A 239 28.96 1.62 20.34
CA ILE A 239 28.91 0.19 20.68
C ILE A 239 30.30 -0.26 21.10
#